data_AF-A0A9C7AN30-F1
#
_entry.id   AF-A0A9C7AN30-F1
#
_cell.length_a   1.000
_cell.length_b   1.000
_cell.length_c   1.000
_cell.angle_alpha   90.00
_cell.angle_beta   90.00
_cell.angle_gamma   90.00
#
_symmetry.space_group_name_H-M   'P 1'
#
loop_
_entity.id
_entity.type
_entity.pdbx_description
1 polymer ?
#
loop_
_entity_poly.entity_id
_entity_poly.type
_entity_poly.pdbx_seq_one_letter_code
_entity_poly.pdbx_strand_id
1 'polypeptide(L)' 'MIITTNLEFDKWTEVFGNESLTAALLDRLTHRAHILLMNGESYRFRESMRRREQEAENVRKPA' A
#
# COMPACT_ATOMS: atom_id res chain seq x y z
N MET A 1 17.87 4.45 -3.63
CA MET A 1 16.93 3.38 -4.03
C MET A 1 15.62 3.63 -3.31
N ILE A 2 14.48 3.43 -3.98
CA ILE A 2 13.14 3.57 -3.38
C ILE A 2 12.42 2.24 -3.55
N ILE A 3 11.87 1.71 -2.48
CA ILE A 3 11.09 0.47 -2.47
C ILE A 3 9.73 0.79 -1.84
N THR A 4 8.66 0.33 -2.48
CA THR A 4 7.31 0.37 -1.94
C THR A 4 6.82 -1.05 -1.73
N THR A 5 6.28 -1.33 -0.56
CA THR A 5 5.68 -2.61 -0.24
C THR A 5 4.35 -2.39 0.46
N ASN A 6 3.40 -3.29 0.21
CA ASN A 6 2.16 -3.42 0.98
C ASN A 6 2.26 -4.54 2.05
N LEU A 7 3.43 -5.15 2.20
CA LEU A 7 3.72 -6.21 3.17
C LEU A 7 4.65 -5.69 4.26
N GLU A 8 4.31 -6.00 5.50
CA GLU A 8 5.18 -5.88 6.66
C GLU A 8 6.43 -6.76 6.51
N PHE A 9 7.55 -6.38 7.14
CA PHE A 9 8.84 -7.04 6.93
C PHE A 9 8.87 -8.51 7.35
N ASP A 10 8.08 -8.90 8.33
CA ASP A 10 7.93 -10.29 8.79
C ASP A 10 7.40 -11.22 7.68
N LYS A 11 6.53 -10.70 6.79
CA LYS A 11 5.97 -11.43 5.65
C LYS A 11 6.92 -11.53 4.47
N TRP A 12 8.07 -10.88 4.49
CA TRP A 12 9.01 -10.93 3.35
C TRP A 12 9.63 -12.32 3.19
N THR A 13 9.71 -13.11 4.26
CA THR A 13 10.19 -14.49 4.19
C THR A 13 9.28 -15.36 3.32
N GLU A 14 7.98 -15.08 3.24
CA GLU A 14 7.05 -15.76 2.33
C GLU A 14 7.36 -15.46 0.86
N VAL A 15 7.90 -14.27 0.57
CA VAL A 15 8.25 -13.82 -0.78
C VAL A 15 9.62 -14.35 -1.20
N PHE A 16 10.61 -14.31 -0.31
CA PHE A 16 11.99 -14.69 -0.60
C PHE A 16 12.32 -16.15 -0.26
N GLY A 17 11.43 -16.85 0.44
CA GLY A 17 11.47 -18.30 0.70
C GLY A 17 12.55 -18.78 1.67
N ASN A 18 13.53 -17.95 2.03
CA ASN A 18 14.58 -18.29 2.97
C ASN A 18 14.77 -17.18 4.02
N GLU A 19 14.68 -17.56 5.29
CA GLU A 19 14.77 -16.64 6.42
C GLU A 19 16.13 -15.94 6.50
N SER A 20 17.23 -16.70 6.41
CA SER A 20 18.59 -16.14 6.47
C SER A 20 18.87 -15.15 5.34
N LEU A 21 18.41 -15.45 4.12
CA LEU A 21 18.54 -14.55 2.98
C LEU A 21 17.70 -13.27 3.19
N THR A 22 16.47 -13.43 3.66
CA THR A 22 15.54 -12.31 3.93
C THR A 22 16.11 -11.39 5.00
N ALA A 23 16.64 -11.95 6.09
CA ALA A 23 17.27 -11.19 7.16
C ALA A 23 18.49 -10.40 6.65
N ALA A 24 19.39 -11.04 5.89
CA ALA A 24 20.56 -10.37 5.32
C ALA A 24 20.18 -9.29 4.29
N LEU A 25 19.08 -9.46 3.57
CA LEU A 25 18.54 -8.45 2.67
C LEU A 25 17.96 -7.26 3.46
N LEU A 26 17.09 -7.52 4.43
CA LEU A 26 16.46 -6.50 5.26
C LEU A 26 17.51 -5.67 6.02
N ASP A 27 18.53 -6.31 6.57
CA ASP A 27 19.65 -5.64 7.24
C ASP A 27 20.30 -4.59 6.32
N ARG A 28 20.72 -5.00 5.11
CA ARG A 28 21.33 -4.08 4.13
C ARG A 28 20.39 -2.99 3.65
N LEU A 29 19.11 -3.32 3.44
CA LEU A 29 18.10 -2.37 2.99
C LEU A 29 17.80 -1.31 4.05
N THR A 30 17.75 -1.71 5.32
CA THR A 30 17.30 -0.85 6.43
C THR A 30 18.43 -0.04 7.06
N HIS A 31 19.70 -0.45 6.90
CA HIS A 31 20.87 0.19 7.51
C HIS A 31 20.92 1.73 7.36
N ARG A 32 20.46 2.28 6.22
CA ARG A 32 20.34 3.73 6.00
C ARG A 32 19.00 4.12 5.38
N ALA A 33 17.93 3.39 5.73
CA ALA A 33 16.60 3.66 5.20
C ALA A 33 15.86 4.72 6.01
N HIS A 34 15.02 5.48 5.31
CA HIS A 34 13.91 6.21 5.91
C HIS A 34 12.63 5.41 5.63
N ILE A 35 12.00 4.91 6.69
CA ILE A 35 10.75 4.15 6.58
C ILE A 35 9.57 5.11 6.67
N LEU A 36 8.73 5.13 5.64
CA LEU A 36 7.52 5.93 5.59
C LEU A 36 6.30 5.00 5.63
N LEU A 37 5.56 5.06 6.73
CA LEU A 37 4.34 4.27 6.90
C LEU A 37 3.15 4.99 6.26
N MET A 38 2.49 4.31 5.33
CA MET A 38 1.36 4.85 4.57
C MET A 38 0.04 4.33 5.16
N ASN A 39 -0.40 4.90 6.28
CA ASN A 39 -1.60 4.46 7.02
C ASN A 39 -2.89 5.20 6.61
N GLY A 40 -2.90 5.85 5.45
CA GLY A 40 -4.04 6.64 4.96
C GLY A 40 -5.08 5.81 4.21
N GLU A 41 -6.27 6.40 4.01
CA GLU A 41 -7.27 5.81 3.14
C GLU A 41 -6.74 5.63 1.71
N SER A 42 -7.08 4.48 1.11
CA SER A 42 -6.82 4.22 -0.30
C SER A 42 -7.38 5.34 -1.16
N TYR A 43 -6.50 5.99 -1.93
CA TYR A 43 -6.90 7.02 -2.88
C TYR A 43 -7.96 6.49 -3.86
N ARG A 44 -7.76 5.27 -4.36
CA ARG A 44 -8.70 4.59 -5.26
C ARG A 44 -10.07 4.36 -4.62
N PHE A 45 -10.08 4.00 -3.34
CA PHE A 45 -11.33 3.82 -2.60
C PHE A 45 -12.10 5.14 -2.52
N ARG A 46 -11.43 6.22 -2.12
CA ARG A 46 -12.01 7.56 -2.04
C ARG A 46 -12.58 8.04 -3.37
N GLU A 47 -11.87 7.79 -4.47
CA GLU A 47 -12.35 8.13 -5.82
C GLU A 47 -13.58 7.30 -6.20
N SER A 48 -13.59 6.00 -5.90
CA SER A 48 -14.74 5.13 -6.18
C SER A 48 -16.00 5.57 -5.42
N MET A 49 -15.84 6.04 -4.17
CA MET A 49 -16.94 6.58 -3.38
C MET A 49 -17.48 7.87 -3.98
N ARG A 50 -16.60 8.81 -4.36
CA ARG A 50 -17.01 10.07 -5.02
C ARG A 50 -17.77 9.83 -6.32
N ARG A 51 -17.33 8.88 -7.14
CA ARG A 51 -18.04 8.53 -8.40
C ARG A 51 -19.45 8.01 -8.11
N ARG A 52 -19.59 7.11 -7.13
CA ARG A 52 -20.90 6.57 -6.71
C ARG A 52 -21.85 7.66 -6.20
N GLU A 53 -21.33 8.62 -5.43
CA GLU A 53 -22.12 9.76 -4.94
C GLU A 53 -22.63 10.64 -6.09
N GLN A 54 -21.78 10.92 -7.08
CA GLN A 54 -22.17 11.69 -8.27
C GLN A 54 -23.22 10.96 -9.13
N GLU A 55 -23.07 9.66 -9.30
CA GLU A 55 -24.06 8.83 -10.01
C GLU A 55 -25.41 8.85 -9.29
N ALA A 56 -25.42 8.71 -7.96
CA ALA A 56 -26.64 8.78 -7.16
C ALA A 56 -27.31 10.16 -7.23
N GLU A 57 -26.53 11.25 -7.25
CA GLU A 57 -27.07 12.60 -7.40
C GLU A 57 -27.67 12.85 -8.79
N ASN A 58 -27.03 12.35 -9.85
CA ASN A 58 -27.53 12.46 -11.22
C ASN A 58 -28.84 11.70 -11.42
N VAL A 59 -29.03 10.56 -10.77
CA VAL A 59 -30.30 9.81 -10.80
C VAL A 59 -31.43 10.57 -10.09
N ARG A 60 -31.11 11.38 -9.08
CA ARG A 60 -32.10 12.09 -8.25
C ARG A 60 -32.61 13.40 -8.88
N LYS A 61 -31.89 14.01 -9.82
CA LYS A 61 -32.35 15.21 -10.53
C LYS A 61 -33.16 14.80 -11.78
N PRO A 62 -34.49 14.97 -11.81
CA PRO A 62 -35.25 14.76 -13.04
C PRO A 62 -34.89 15.86 -14.05
N ALA A 63 -34.87 15.47 -15.33
CA ALA A 63 -34.62 16.35 -16.48
C ALA A 63 -35.65 17.49 -16.59
#